data_AF-A0A932YKV6-F1
#
_entry.id   AF-A0A932YKV6-F1
#
_cell.length_a   1.000
_cell.length_b   1.000
_cell.length_c   1.000
_cell.angle_alpha   90.00
_cell.angle_beta   90.00
_cell.angle_gamma   90.00
#
_symmetry.space_group_name_H-M   'P 1'
#
loop_
_entity.id
_entity.type
_entity.pdbx_description
1 polymer ?
#
loop_
_entity_poly.entity_id
_entity_poly.type
_entity_poly.pdbx_seq_one_letter_code
_entity_poly.pdbx_strand_id
1 'polypeptide(L)'
;MAGKVLIFGTFDILHPGHISLIKKAKEYGEVHVVVALDETVAAIKGRVPLHSVHQRKRSLEQYGVIPHVGDMYDRLRVFREVNPQTVVLGHDQFVFVDQLNSYIQEHKITTQIIVHTAFHPELFTSSKIQHALSDPDAAFLLIDKLSGEPSLQTVTQLRKITGIKQIGFAGTLDPLASGLLVCGISQACSLLDWWHLFPKTYEAEVRLGEASDTYDRTGIMKKVSDRKPSKSEVAEALSTFKGHLEQMPPMFSAKKIEGKRLYTLARNGETVERKSQTVNIFEMTLVSYEYPLVKFRVTCSTGTYVRSIAHELGEKLGVGAVLSELRRTAIGPFSSEQAHSVADILPDSWRETGVPILYALNALISYLFPEM
;
A
#
# COMPACT_ATOMS: atom_id res chain seq x y z
N MET A 1 -22.10 -26.27 -17.33
CA MET A 1 -22.14 -24.80 -17.40
C MET A 1 -21.71 -24.28 -16.04
N ALA A 2 -20.84 -23.27 -15.97
CA ALA A 2 -20.55 -22.62 -14.69
C ALA A 2 -21.85 -22.07 -14.09
N GLY A 3 -22.02 -22.15 -12.77
CA GLY A 3 -23.17 -21.54 -12.11
C GLY A 3 -23.17 -20.02 -12.33
N LYS A 4 -24.35 -19.39 -12.37
CA LYS A 4 -24.49 -17.94 -12.38
C LYS A 4 -24.40 -17.42 -10.96
N VAL A 5 -23.58 -16.39 -10.80
CA VAL A 5 -23.33 -15.72 -9.53
C VAL A 5 -23.83 -14.29 -9.65
N LEU A 6 -24.53 -13.77 -8.65
CA LEU A 6 -25.01 -12.40 -8.65
C LEU A 6 -24.38 -11.60 -7.52
N ILE A 7 -23.88 -10.41 -7.83
CA ILE A 7 -23.41 -9.42 -6.85
C ILE A 7 -24.12 -8.09 -7.07
N PHE A 8 -24.21 -7.27 -6.02
CA PHE A 8 -24.93 -5.99 -6.04
C PHE A 8 -24.03 -4.87 -5.58
N GLY A 9 -24.19 -3.67 -6.12
CA GLY A 9 -23.47 -2.51 -5.59
C GLY A 9 -23.60 -1.23 -6.40
N THR A 10 -23.02 -0.16 -5.85
CA THR A 10 -22.88 1.11 -6.57
C THR A 10 -21.75 1.02 -7.59
N PHE A 11 -20.57 0.52 -7.21
CA PHE A 11 -19.38 0.46 -8.08
C PHE A 11 -19.02 1.81 -8.74
N ASP A 12 -19.11 2.90 -7.97
CA ASP A 12 -18.86 4.26 -8.48
C ASP A 12 -17.40 4.48 -8.86
N ILE A 13 -16.51 4.29 -7.89
CA ILE A 13 -15.06 4.23 -8.13
C ILE A 13 -14.62 2.81 -7.81
N LEU A 14 -14.15 2.08 -8.82
CA LEU A 14 -13.60 0.75 -8.62
C LEU A 14 -12.32 0.86 -7.82
N HIS A 15 -12.22 0.04 -6.77
CA HIS A 15 -11.12 0.03 -5.82
C HIS A 15 -10.88 -1.42 -5.37
N PRO A 16 -9.73 -1.73 -4.74
CA PRO A 16 -9.38 -3.10 -4.34
C PRO A 16 -10.48 -3.88 -3.60
N GLY A 17 -11.27 -3.22 -2.73
CA GLY A 17 -12.45 -3.82 -2.11
C GLY A 17 -13.47 -4.41 -3.10
N HIS A 18 -13.82 -3.68 -4.18
CA HIS A 18 -14.71 -4.18 -5.23
C HIS A 18 -14.07 -5.32 -6.03
N ILE A 19 -12.77 -5.21 -6.35
CA ILE A 19 -12.07 -6.21 -7.15
C ILE A 19 -11.94 -7.53 -6.38
N SER A 20 -11.69 -7.46 -5.06
CA SER A 20 -11.70 -8.61 -4.16
C SER A 20 -13.07 -9.30 -4.14
N LEU A 21 -14.17 -8.54 -4.08
CA LEU A 21 -15.53 -9.09 -4.14
C LEU A 21 -15.79 -9.80 -5.48
N ILE A 22 -15.42 -9.18 -6.60
CA ILE A 22 -15.59 -9.77 -7.94
C ILE A 22 -14.74 -11.05 -8.05
N LYS A 23 -13.47 -11.00 -7.63
CA LYS A 23 -12.59 -12.17 -7.63
C LYS A 23 -13.19 -13.31 -6.81
N LYS A 24 -13.75 -13.01 -5.63
CA LYS A 24 -14.43 -14.01 -4.80
C LYS A 24 -15.67 -14.58 -5.49
N ALA A 25 -16.47 -13.73 -6.14
CA ALA A 25 -17.65 -14.18 -6.87
C ALA A 25 -17.29 -15.12 -8.05
N LYS A 26 -16.18 -14.87 -8.74
CA LYS A 26 -15.70 -15.72 -9.84
C LYS A 26 -15.36 -17.15 -9.40
N GLU A 27 -15.04 -17.38 -8.11
CA GLU A 27 -14.83 -18.75 -7.59
C GLU A 27 -16.10 -19.62 -7.66
N TYR A 28 -17.28 -19.00 -7.76
CA TYR A 28 -18.57 -19.71 -7.80
C TYR A 28 -19.18 -19.79 -9.21
N GLY A 29 -18.60 -19.09 -10.20
CA GLY A 29 -18.99 -19.18 -11.61
C GLY A 29 -19.09 -17.84 -12.35
N GLU A 30 -19.99 -17.76 -13.33
CA GLU A 30 -20.18 -16.59 -14.20
C GLU A 30 -20.79 -15.42 -13.41
N VAL A 31 -20.08 -14.31 -13.32
CA VAL A 31 -20.46 -13.20 -12.44
C VAL A 31 -21.34 -12.19 -13.16
N HIS A 32 -22.57 -12.07 -12.69
CA HIS A 32 -23.51 -11.01 -13.00
C HIS A 32 -23.45 -9.92 -11.93
N VAL A 33 -23.43 -8.65 -12.33
CA VAL A 33 -23.33 -7.51 -11.40
C VAL A 33 -24.55 -6.61 -11.55
N VAL A 34 -25.33 -6.42 -10.49
CA VAL A 34 -26.41 -5.42 -10.48
C VAL A 34 -25.83 -4.09 -10.04
N VAL A 35 -25.81 -3.13 -10.96
CA VAL A 35 -25.34 -1.77 -10.75
C VAL A 35 -26.53 -0.88 -10.40
N ALA A 36 -26.53 -0.33 -9.19
CA ALA A 36 -27.63 0.53 -8.73
C ALA A 36 -27.78 1.78 -9.61
N LEU A 37 -29.02 2.22 -9.88
CA LEU A 37 -29.32 3.46 -10.61
C LEU A 37 -28.79 4.70 -9.88
N ASP A 38 -28.49 5.78 -10.62
CA ASP A 38 -27.95 7.01 -10.05
C ASP A 38 -28.92 7.62 -9.01
N GLU A 39 -30.22 7.59 -9.29
CA GLU A 39 -31.29 8.05 -8.40
C GLU A 39 -31.43 7.15 -7.17
N THR A 40 -31.24 5.83 -7.33
CA THR A 40 -31.25 4.88 -6.20
C THR A 40 -30.06 5.16 -5.28
N VAL A 41 -28.89 5.45 -5.86
CA VAL A 41 -27.69 5.81 -5.10
C VAL A 41 -27.90 7.14 -4.37
N ALA A 42 -28.47 8.14 -5.03
CA ALA A 42 -28.81 9.43 -4.43
C ALA A 42 -29.79 9.28 -3.27
N ALA A 43 -30.85 8.49 -3.42
CA ALA A 43 -31.85 8.25 -2.38
C ALA A 43 -31.26 7.53 -1.15
N ILE A 44 -30.37 6.56 -1.35
CA ILE A 44 -29.80 5.75 -0.25
C ILE A 44 -28.63 6.47 0.42
N LYS A 45 -27.74 7.10 -0.36
CA LYS A 45 -26.48 7.67 0.13
C LYS A 45 -26.52 9.18 0.33
N GLY A 46 -27.63 9.83 -0.02
CA GLY A 46 -27.78 11.29 0.07
C GLY A 46 -26.89 12.07 -0.90
N ARG A 47 -26.31 11.41 -1.91
CA ARG A 47 -25.38 12.01 -2.87
C ARG A 47 -25.42 11.28 -4.21
N VAL A 48 -25.24 12.04 -5.29
CA VAL A 48 -25.13 11.50 -6.66
C VAL A 48 -23.77 10.82 -6.83
N PRO A 49 -23.68 9.67 -7.52
CA PRO A 49 -22.40 9.07 -7.88
C PRO A 49 -21.59 9.98 -8.81
N LEU A 50 -20.27 9.85 -8.80
CA LEU A 50 -19.39 10.59 -9.71
C LEU A 50 -19.55 10.13 -11.16
N HIS A 51 -19.76 8.82 -11.35
CA HIS A 51 -19.94 8.21 -12.66
C HIS A 51 -21.41 7.79 -12.84
N SER A 52 -21.94 8.04 -14.03
CA SER A 52 -23.29 7.59 -14.39
C SER A 52 -23.37 6.05 -14.35
N VAL A 53 -24.59 5.52 -14.22
CA VAL A 53 -24.82 4.07 -14.24
C VAL A 53 -24.21 3.39 -15.47
N HIS A 54 -24.19 4.05 -16.63
CA HIS A 54 -23.57 3.53 -17.85
C HIS A 54 -22.04 3.51 -17.79
N GLN A 55 -21.42 4.53 -17.20
CA GLN A 55 -19.97 4.57 -17.00
C GLN A 55 -19.52 3.51 -15.99
N ARG A 56 -20.28 3.34 -14.88
CA ARG A 56 -20.04 2.30 -13.87
C ARG A 56 -20.22 0.90 -14.44
N LYS A 57 -21.21 0.71 -15.31
CA LYS A 57 -21.38 -0.55 -16.06
C LYS A 57 -20.16 -0.84 -16.93
N ARG A 58 -19.73 0.12 -17.75
CA ARG A 58 -18.58 -0.03 -18.65
C ARG A 58 -17.28 -0.31 -17.89
N SER A 59 -17.06 0.34 -16.74
CA SER A 59 -15.87 0.10 -15.93
C SER A 59 -15.85 -1.31 -15.33
N LEU A 60 -17.00 -1.96 -15.12
CA LEU A 60 -17.07 -3.33 -14.65
C LEU A 60 -16.74 -4.35 -15.74
N GLU A 61 -17.11 -4.08 -17.00
CA GLU A 61 -16.94 -5.01 -18.13
C GLU A 61 -15.48 -5.46 -18.31
N GLN A 62 -14.51 -4.59 -18.02
CA GLN A 62 -13.07 -4.92 -18.10
C GLN A 62 -12.65 -6.07 -17.16
N TYR A 63 -13.42 -6.35 -16.11
CA TYR A 63 -13.16 -7.43 -15.16
C TYR A 63 -13.86 -8.74 -15.55
N GLY A 64 -14.37 -8.87 -16.78
CA GLY A 64 -14.98 -10.10 -17.29
C GLY A 64 -16.26 -10.48 -16.54
N VAL A 65 -17.07 -9.49 -16.17
CA VAL A 65 -18.38 -9.67 -15.54
C VAL A 65 -19.50 -9.23 -16.49
N ILE A 66 -20.73 -9.65 -16.21
CA ILE A 66 -21.93 -9.29 -16.98
C ILE A 66 -22.75 -8.28 -16.17
N PRO A 67 -22.60 -6.97 -16.41
CA PRO A 67 -23.29 -5.98 -15.60
C PRO A 67 -24.72 -5.68 -16.09
N HIS A 68 -25.62 -5.52 -15.14
CA HIS A 68 -27.06 -5.25 -15.30
C HIS A 68 -27.39 -3.94 -14.60
N VAL A 69 -28.31 -3.17 -15.18
CA VAL A 69 -28.84 -1.98 -14.52
C VAL A 69 -29.92 -2.42 -13.54
N GLY A 70 -29.78 -2.02 -12.28
CA GLY A 70 -30.80 -2.24 -11.26
C GLY A 70 -32.10 -1.51 -11.57
N ASP A 71 -33.11 -1.76 -10.76
CA ASP A 71 -34.42 -1.13 -10.88
C ASP A 71 -34.79 -0.44 -9.56
N MET A 72 -35.33 0.77 -9.64
CA MET A 72 -35.69 1.57 -8.47
C MET A 72 -36.88 0.96 -7.72
N TYR A 73 -37.84 0.41 -8.46
CA TYR A 73 -39.10 -0.11 -7.93
C TYR A 73 -39.03 -1.62 -7.68
N ASP A 74 -38.21 -2.33 -8.45
CA ASP A 74 -38.12 -3.78 -8.41
C ASP A 74 -36.67 -4.27 -8.25
N ARG A 75 -36.14 -4.16 -7.03
CA ARG A 75 -34.75 -4.54 -6.71
C ARG A 75 -34.42 -6.02 -6.97
N LEU A 76 -35.43 -6.88 -7.13
CA LEU A 76 -35.28 -8.30 -7.38
C LEU A 76 -35.50 -8.68 -8.86
N ARG A 77 -35.80 -7.73 -9.75
CA ARG A 77 -35.98 -7.98 -11.19
C ARG A 77 -34.83 -8.79 -11.78
N VAL A 78 -33.61 -8.26 -11.64
CA VAL A 78 -32.41 -8.90 -12.18
C VAL A 78 -32.12 -10.24 -11.51
N PHE A 79 -32.42 -10.38 -10.22
CA PHE A 79 -32.31 -11.66 -9.52
C PHE A 79 -33.17 -12.75 -10.18
N ARG A 80 -34.43 -12.42 -10.52
CA ARG A 80 -35.32 -13.35 -11.23
C ARG A 80 -34.89 -13.63 -12.67
N GLU A 81 -34.47 -12.60 -13.41
CA GLU A 81 -34.00 -12.74 -14.80
C GLU A 81 -32.74 -13.60 -14.91
N VAL A 82 -31.78 -13.39 -13.99
CA VAL A 82 -30.52 -14.13 -13.97
C VAL A 82 -30.73 -15.55 -13.45
N ASN A 83 -31.59 -15.71 -12.43
CA ASN A 83 -31.83 -16.93 -11.68
C ASN A 83 -30.51 -17.56 -11.17
N PRO A 84 -29.78 -16.86 -10.27
CA PRO A 84 -28.44 -17.26 -9.87
C PRO A 84 -28.44 -18.45 -8.90
N GLN A 85 -27.46 -19.34 -9.03
CA GLN A 85 -27.18 -20.40 -8.06
C GLN A 85 -26.55 -19.82 -6.79
N THR A 86 -25.80 -18.74 -6.91
CA THR A 86 -25.08 -18.10 -5.80
C THR A 86 -25.26 -16.60 -5.83
N VAL A 87 -25.45 -15.99 -4.66
CA VAL A 87 -25.37 -14.55 -4.46
C VAL A 87 -24.21 -14.27 -3.52
N VAL A 88 -23.27 -13.41 -3.95
CA VAL A 88 -22.16 -12.98 -3.10
C VAL A 88 -22.39 -11.53 -2.70
N LEU A 89 -22.48 -11.29 -1.39
CA LEU A 89 -22.80 -9.99 -0.82
C LEU A 89 -21.58 -9.41 -0.11
N GLY A 90 -21.47 -8.07 -0.18
CA GLY A 90 -20.55 -7.33 0.68
C GLY A 90 -21.03 -7.34 2.13
N HIS A 91 -20.09 -7.24 3.07
CA HIS A 91 -20.36 -7.24 4.51
C HIS A 91 -21.36 -6.16 5.00
N ASP A 92 -21.65 -5.14 4.20
CA ASP A 92 -22.41 -3.93 4.53
C ASP A 92 -23.84 -3.93 3.95
N GLN A 93 -24.29 -5.03 3.36
CA GLN A 93 -25.56 -5.10 2.61
C GLN A 93 -26.76 -5.68 3.39
N PHE A 94 -26.74 -5.63 4.72
CA PHE A 94 -27.72 -6.29 5.62
C PHE A 94 -29.20 -6.04 5.26
N VAL A 95 -29.58 -4.79 4.99
CA VAL A 95 -31.00 -4.45 4.68
C VAL A 95 -31.49 -5.13 3.40
N PHE A 96 -30.61 -5.38 2.44
CA PHE A 96 -30.95 -6.08 1.21
C PHE A 96 -30.92 -7.61 1.40
N VAL A 97 -30.06 -8.12 2.27
CA VAL A 97 -29.98 -9.55 2.63
C VAL A 97 -31.32 -10.06 3.16
N ASP A 98 -31.98 -9.30 4.02
CA ASP A 98 -33.26 -9.72 4.63
C ASP A 98 -34.39 -9.83 3.61
N GLN A 99 -34.47 -8.88 2.68
CA GLN A 99 -35.46 -8.92 1.58
C GLN A 99 -35.19 -10.10 0.64
N LEU A 100 -33.93 -10.32 0.29
CA LEU A 100 -33.52 -11.42 -0.58
C LEU A 100 -33.79 -12.79 0.08
N ASN A 101 -33.47 -12.94 1.37
CA ASN A 101 -33.75 -14.14 2.15
C ASN A 101 -35.24 -14.45 2.19
N SER A 102 -36.06 -13.43 2.48
CA SER A 102 -37.52 -13.58 2.53
C SER A 102 -38.06 -14.08 1.19
N TYR A 103 -37.60 -13.48 0.09
CA TYR A 103 -38.00 -13.88 -1.26
C TYR A 103 -37.59 -15.31 -1.61
N ILE A 104 -36.33 -15.69 -1.33
CA ILE A 104 -35.79 -17.03 -1.58
C ILE A 104 -36.59 -18.09 -0.80
N GLN A 105 -36.91 -17.83 0.47
CA GLN A 105 -37.69 -18.74 1.30
C GLN A 105 -39.13 -18.87 0.82
N GLU A 106 -39.81 -17.75 0.55
CA GLU A 106 -41.20 -17.73 0.09
C GLU A 106 -41.37 -18.50 -1.24
N HIS A 107 -40.40 -18.35 -2.15
CA HIS A 107 -40.45 -18.93 -3.50
C HIS A 107 -39.71 -20.27 -3.61
N LYS A 108 -39.19 -20.81 -2.49
CA LYS A 108 -38.45 -22.09 -2.42
C LYS A 108 -37.30 -22.18 -3.43
N ILE A 109 -36.56 -21.08 -3.60
CA ILE A 109 -35.42 -20.98 -4.53
C ILE A 109 -34.19 -21.59 -3.84
N THR A 110 -33.35 -22.32 -4.59
CA THR A 110 -32.16 -23.01 -4.04
C THR A 110 -30.89 -22.15 -4.05
N THR A 111 -31.02 -20.83 -4.20
CA THR A 111 -29.87 -19.93 -4.29
C THR A 111 -29.11 -19.87 -2.97
N GLN A 112 -27.80 -20.09 -3.04
CA GLN A 112 -26.90 -19.95 -1.88
C GLN A 112 -26.49 -18.48 -1.70
N ILE A 113 -26.55 -17.96 -0.48
CA ILE A 113 -26.00 -16.64 -0.14
C ILE A 113 -24.65 -16.79 0.54
N ILE A 114 -23.68 -16.00 0.10
CA ILE A 114 -22.31 -15.97 0.63
C ILE A 114 -21.98 -14.54 1.00
N VAL A 115 -21.59 -14.30 2.25
CA VAL A 115 -21.14 -12.99 2.71
C VAL A 115 -19.63 -12.95 2.61
N HIS A 116 -19.11 -12.06 1.76
CA HIS A 116 -17.66 -11.86 1.60
C HIS A 116 -17.15 -10.85 2.62
N THR A 117 -16.09 -11.22 3.33
CA THR A 117 -15.40 -10.30 4.24
C THR A 117 -14.78 -9.15 3.46
N ALA A 118 -14.98 -7.92 3.94
CA ALA A 118 -14.40 -6.76 3.29
C ALA A 118 -12.87 -6.83 3.24
N PHE A 119 -12.31 -6.52 2.08
CA PHE A 119 -10.88 -6.43 1.88
C PHE A 119 -10.39 -5.05 2.32
N HIS A 120 -9.70 -4.97 3.47
CA HIS A 120 -9.18 -3.74 4.07
C HIS A 120 -10.21 -2.58 4.09
N PRO A 121 -11.37 -2.74 4.77
CA PRO A 121 -12.43 -1.73 4.80
C PRO A 121 -11.99 -0.38 5.36
N GLU A 122 -10.95 -0.36 6.19
CA GLU A 122 -10.33 0.85 6.71
C GLU A 122 -9.58 1.67 5.65
N LEU A 123 -9.06 0.99 4.61
CA LEU A 123 -8.26 1.59 3.53
C LEU A 123 -9.10 1.94 2.31
N PHE A 124 -10.07 1.10 1.97
CA PHE A 124 -10.83 1.19 0.74
C PHE A 124 -12.29 1.57 0.99
N THR A 125 -12.54 2.86 1.15
CA THR A 125 -13.89 3.41 1.21
C THR A 125 -14.15 4.35 0.04
N SER A 126 -15.26 4.15 -0.67
CA SER A 126 -15.60 5.00 -1.82
C SER A 126 -15.75 6.47 -1.44
N SER A 127 -16.15 6.76 -0.19
CA SER A 127 -16.27 8.14 0.32
C SER A 127 -14.91 8.85 0.45
N LYS A 128 -13.88 8.19 1.01
CA LYS A 128 -12.52 8.77 1.09
C LYS A 128 -11.97 9.08 -0.30
N ILE A 129 -12.14 8.14 -1.24
CA ILE A 129 -11.64 8.31 -2.60
C ILE A 129 -12.39 9.44 -3.31
N GLN A 130 -13.72 9.48 -3.20
CA GLN A 130 -14.53 10.55 -3.79
C GLN A 130 -14.14 11.92 -3.21
N HIS A 131 -13.96 12.05 -1.89
CA HIS A 131 -13.53 13.31 -1.29
C HIS A 131 -12.16 13.76 -1.80
N ALA A 132 -11.24 12.83 -2.03
CA ALA A 132 -9.94 13.17 -2.60
C ALA A 132 -10.06 13.55 -4.09
N LEU A 133 -10.89 12.87 -4.88
CA LEU A 133 -11.10 13.20 -6.30
C LEU A 133 -11.84 14.52 -6.53
N SER A 134 -12.68 14.94 -5.58
CA SER A 134 -13.39 16.22 -5.65
C SER A 134 -12.55 17.42 -5.18
N ASP A 135 -11.36 17.18 -4.63
CA ASP A 135 -10.46 18.21 -4.16
C ASP A 135 -9.41 18.53 -5.25
N PRO A 136 -9.42 19.75 -5.82
CA PRO A 136 -8.49 20.14 -6.89
C PRO A 136 -7.02 20.19 -6.43
N ASP A 137 -6.77 20.21 -5.12
CA ASP A 137 -5.43 20.23 -4.53
C ASP A 137 -4.97 18.84 -4.07
N ALA A 138 -5.81 17.81 -4.23
CA ALA A 138 -5.45 16.47 -3.83
C ALA A 138 -4.59 15.76 -4.88
N ALA A 139 -3.31 15.58 -4.54
CA ALA A 139 -2.36 14.87 -5.39
C ALA A 139 -1.34 14.10 -4.54
N PHE A 140 -0.68 13.13 -5.17
CA PHE A 140 0.53 12.54 -4.63
C PHE A 140 1.74 13.16 -5.33
N LEU A 141 2.69 13.71 -4.57
CA LEU A 141 3.98 14.13 -5.10
C LEU A 141 5.02 13.05 -4.83
N LEU A 142 5.77 12.67 -5.87
CA LEU A 142 6.93 11.81 -5.75
C LEU A 142 8.15 12.70 -5.55
N ILE A 143 8.75 12.64 -4.36
CA ILE A 143 9.89 13.47 -4.00
C ILE A 143 11.15 12.61 -3.88
N ASP A 144 12.24 13.01 -4.53
CA ASP A 144 13.56 12.45 -4.26
C ASP A 144 14.14 13.15 -3.02
N LYS A 145 13.94 12.52 -1.85
CA LYS A 145 14.43 13.06 -0.59
C LYS A 145 15.95 12.98 -0.56
N LEU A 146 16.62 14.10 -0.28
CA LEU A 146 18.07 14.12 -0.04
C LEU A 146 18.42 13.41 1.27
N SER A 147 19.62 12.84 1.32
CA SER A 147 20.21 12.34 2.58
C SER A 147 20.58 13.51 3.50
N GLY A 148 20.55 13.27 4.81
CA GLY A 148 20.88 14.23 5.86
C GLY A 148 19.66 14.85 6.55
N GLU A 149 18.50 14.89 5.88
CA GLU A 149 17.30 15.51 6.44
C GLU A 149 16.21 14.48 6.83
N PRO A 150 15.46 14.69 7.93
CA PRO A 150 14.28 13.89 8.24
C PRO A 150 13.18 14.07 7.17
N SER A 151 12.36 13.05 6.91
CA SER A 151 11.21 13.16 5.97
C SER A 151 10.24 14.31 6.30
N LEU A 152 10.13 14.70 7.57
CA LEU A 152 9.27 15.83 7.97
C LEU A 152 9.77 17.18 7.42
N GLN A 153 11.06 17.31 7.11
CA GLN A 153 11.62 18.52 6.53
C GLN A 153 11.08 18.75 5.12
N THR A 154 11.00 17.69 4.30
CA THR A 154 10.34 17.70 2.98
C THR A 154 8.91 18.21 3.08
N VAL A 155 8.12 17.73 4.05
CA VAL A 155 6.75 18.24 4.27
C VAL A 155 6.75 19.73 4.57
N THR A 156 7.68 20.19 5.43
CA THR A 156 7.77 21.59 5.81
C THR A 156 8.10 22.48 4.62
N GLN A 157 8.99 22.04 3.74
CA GLN A 157 9.33 22.73 2.49
C GLN A 157 8.12 22.75 1.54
N LEU A 158 7.47 21.60 1.31
CA LEU A 158 6.29 21.52 0.45
C LEU A 158 5.15 22.42 0.94
N ARG A 159 4.90 22.52 2.25
CA ARG A 159 3.88 23.45 2.80
C ARG A 159 4.16 24.91 2.44
N LYS A 160 5.43 25.31 2.43
CA LYS A 160 5.84 26.67 2.03
C LYS A 160 5.65 26.89 0.54
N ILE A 161 5.97 25.89 -0.28
CA ILE A 161 5.89 25.95 -1.74
C ILE A 161 4.43 25.96 -2.21
N THR A 162 3.62 25.02 -1.72
CA THR A 162 2.25 24.81 -2.21
C THR A 162 1.21 25.70 -1.50
N GLY A 163 1.54 26.23 -0.32
CA GLY A 163 0.59 26.91 0.57
C GLY A 163 -0.40 25.98 1.28
N ILE A 164 -0.39 24.68 0.99
CA ILE A 164 -1.32 23.70 1.56
C ILE A 164 -0.79 23.22 2.92
N LYS A 165 -1.61 23.35 3.97
CA LYS A 165 -1.23 22.92 5.33
C LYS A 165 -1.28 21.39 5.50
N GLN A 166 -2.30 20.76 4.93
CA GLN A 166 -2.52 19.32 5.03
C GLN A 166 -1.59 18.58 4.06
N ILE A 167 -0.42 18.21 4.55
CA ILE A 167 0.57 17.41 3.81
C ILE A 167 1.11 16.34 4.75
N GLY A 168 1.12 15.11 4.26
CA GLY A 168 1.70 13.92 4.90
C GLY A 168 2.59 13.15 3.93
N PHE A 169 3.17 12.04 4.39
CA PHE A 169 3.96 11.15 3.55
C PHE A 169 3.76 9.68 3.91
N ALA A 170 3.98 8.80 2.95
CA ALA A 170 3.90 7.36 3.15
C ALA A 170 5.31 6.73 3.26
N GLY A 171 5.53 6.05 4.39
CA GLY A 171 6.77 5.32 4.66
C GLY A 171 7.96 6.24 4.93
N THR A 172 8.23 6.51 6.21
CA THR A 172 9.37 7.31 6.67
C THR A 172 10.69 6.81 6.07
N LEU A 173 11.50 7.74 5.61
CA LEU A 173 12.92 7.53 5.34
C LEU A 173 13.72 8.10 6.50
N ASP A 174 14.63 7.31 7.05
CA ASP A 174 15.56 7.78 8.07
C ASP A 174 16.40 8.95 7.52
N PRO A 175 16.95 9.84 8.38
CA PRO A 175 17.74 10.97 7.90
C PRO A 175 18.90 10.56 6.98
N LEU A 176 19.60 9.46 7.26
CA LEU A 176 20.67 8.96 6.37
C LEU A 176 20.18 8.49 5.00
N ALA A 177 18.91 8.11 4.90
CA ALA A 177 18.37 7.52 3.69
C ALA A 177 17.98 8.62 2.69
N SER A 178 18.15 8.33 1.40
CA SER A 178 17.68 9.18 0.29
C SER A 178 16.64 8.44 -0.54
N GLY A 179 16.14 9.09 -1.60
CA GLY A 179 15.29 8.45 -2.59
C GLY A 179 13.82 8.76 -2.41
N LEU A 180 13.01 7.94 -3.06
CA LEU A 180 11.59 8.16 -3.26
C LEU A 180 10.83 8.30 -1.94
N LEU A 181 10.23 9.46 -1.71
CA LEU A 181 9.28 9.77 -0.65
C LEU A 181 7.97 10.20 -1.29
N VAL A 182 6.90 9.46 -1.03
CA VAL A 182 5.57 9.82 -1.52
C VAL A 182 4.93 10.77 -0.53
N CYS A 183 4.60 11.98 -0.98
CA CYS A 183 3.90 12.99 -0.20
C CYS A 183 2.45 13.11 -0.68
N GLY A 184 1.51 13.01 0.24
CA GLY A 184 0.09 13.27 -0.04
C GLY A 184 -0.21 14.73 0.26
N ILE A 185 -0.88 15.41 -0.66
CA ILE A 185 -1.30 16.80 -0.54
C ILE A 185 -2.81 16.86 -0.35
N SER A 186 -3.27 17.74 0.54
CA SER A 186 -4.69 17.94 0.85
C SER A 186 -5.41 16.62 1.14
N GLN A 187 -6.56 16.35 0.51
CA GLN A 187 -7.35 15.15 0.77
C GLN A 187 -6.68 13.84 0.33
N ALA A 188 -5.64 13.87 -0.51
CA ALA A 188 -4.83 12.69 -0.83
C ALA A 188 -4.07 12.15 0.40
N CYS A 189 -3.87 12.97 1.45
CA CYS A 189 -3.33 12.50 2.74
C CYS A 189 -4.11 11.32 3.32
N SER A 190 -5.44 11.30 3.12
CA SER A 190 -6.31 10.24 3.64
C SER A 190 -6.12 8.87 2.95
N LEU A 191 -5.38 8.86 1.85
CA LEU A 191 -5.13 7.71 0.98
C LEU A 191 -3.66 7.23 1.07
N LEU A 192 -2.84 7.82 1.95
CA LEU A 192 -1.42 7.48 2.07
C LEU A 192 -1.16 6.02 2.47
N ASP A 193 -2.11 5.39 3.17
CA ASP A 193 -1.97 4.00 3.61
C ASP A 193 -1.97 3.00 2.44
N TRP A 194 -2.47 3.38 1.27
CA TRP A 194 -2.36 2.57 0.05
C TRP A 194 -0.93 2.23 -0.31
N TRP A 195 -0.04 3.19 -0.11
CA TRP A 195 1.37 3.05 -0.43
C TRP A 195 2.07 2.05 0.47
N HIS A 196 1.49 1.70 1.63
CA HIS A 196 1.97 0.63 2.51
C HIS A 196 1.67 -0.78 1.97
N LEU A 197 0.80 -0.93 0.97
CA LEU A 197 0.51 -2.22 0.37
C LEU A 197 1.53 -2.63 -0.72
N PHE A 198 2.19 -1.67 -1.35
CA PHE A 198 3.25 -1.94 -2.32
C PHE A 198 4.53 -2.48 -1.67
N PRO A 199 5.35 -3.25 -2.37
CA PRO A 199 6.71 -3.57 -1.95
C PRO A 199 7.59 -2.33 -2.09
N LYS A 200 8.74 -2.31 -1.41
CA LYS A 200 9.72 -1.23 -1.51
C LYS A 200 11.04 -1.81 -1.97
N THR A 201 11.70 -1.11 -2.88
CA THR A 201 13.03 -1.47 -3.35
C THR A 201 14.05 -0.45 -2.84
N TYR A 202 15.14 -0.96 -2.31
CA TYR A 202 16.24 -0.18 -1.78
C TYR A 202 17.56 -0.62 -2.39
N GLU A 203 18.46 0.35 -2.56
CA GLU A 203 19.88 0.12 -2.74
C GLU A 203 20.59 0.53 -1.45
N ALA A 204 21.38 -0.39 -0.91
CA ALA A 204 22.05 -0.24 0.38
C ALA A 204 23.55 -0.41 0.19
N GLU A 205 24.32 0.44 0.87
CA GLU A 205 25.74 0.25 1.08
C GLU A 205 25.97 -0.06 2.56
N VAL A 206 26.72 -1.14 2.80
CA VAL A 206 27.06 -1.63 4.12
C VAL A 206 28.56 -1.66 4.25
N ARG A 207 29.07 -1.14 5.36
CA ARG A 207 30.48 -1.19 5.71
C ARG A 207 30.72 -2.30 6.73
N LEU A 208 31.55 -3.28 6.36
CA LEU A 208 31.97 -4.40 7.22
C LEU A 208 33.09 -4.00 8.17
N GLY A 209 33.25 -4.75 9.27
CA GLY A 209 34.33 -4.59 10.25
C GLY A 209 34.00 -3.63 11.40
N GLU A 210 32.84 -3.00 11.37
CA GLU A 210 32.39 -1.99 12.33
C GLU A 210 30.93 -2.24 12.72
N ALA A 211 30.53 -1.82 13.92
CA ALA A 211 29.15 -1.87 14.40
C ALA A 211 28.79 -0.57 15.12
N SER A 212 27.49 -0.27 15.22
CA SER A 212 26.97 0.86 15.99
C SER A 212 25.67 0.50 16.70
N ASP A 213 25.29 1.30 17.68
CA ASP A 213 24.05 1.18 18.45
C ASP A 213 22.78 1.54 17.65
N THR A 214 22.91 2.31 16.57
CA THR A 214 21.82 2.65 15.64
C THR A 214 21.77 1.75 14.40
N TYR A 215 22.72 0.81 14.26
CA TYR A 215 22.93 -0.05 13.08
C TYR A 215 23.23 0.72 11.78
N ASP A 216 23.54 1.99 11.89
CA ASP A 216 23.97 2.87 10.80
C ASP A 216 25.15 3.74 11.22
N ARG A 217 25.75 4.45 10.27
CA ARG A 217 26.89 5.34 10.52
C ARG A 217 26.61 6.56 11.40
N THR A 218 25.37 6.79 11.86
CA THR A 218 25.00 7.94 12.69
C THR A 218 25.10 7.66 14.19
N GLY A 219 25.26 6.39 14.57
CA GLY A 219 25.43 5.96 15.95
C GLY A 219 26.87 6.01 16.44
N ILE A 220 27.09 5.48 17.65
CA ILE A 220 28.42 5.38 18.25
C ILE A 220 29.14 4.18 17.61
N MET A 221 30.14 4.49 16.79
CA MET A 221 30.89 3.50 16.02
C MET A 221 31.88 2.72 16.89
N LYS A 222 31.95 1.40 16.69
CA LYS A 222 32.91 0.50 17.31
C LYS A 222 33.54 -0.41 16.25
N LYS A 223 34.87 -0.50 16.25
CA LYS A 223 35.59 -1.49 15.44
C LYS A 223 35.36 -2.89 16.01
N VAL A 224 35.03 -3.84 15.14
CA VAL A 224 34.71 -5.23 15.52
C VAL A 224 35.77 -6.19 15.01
N SER A 225 36.17 -6.09 13.74
CA SER A 225 37.10 -7.02 13.12
C SER A 225 37.84 -6.43 11.93
N ASP A 226 39.05 -6.94 11.67
CA ASP A 226 39.84 -6.67 10.46
C ASP A 226 39.74 -7.81 9.42
N ARG A 227 39.02 -8.90 9.74
CA ARG A 227 38.82 -10.00 8.80
C ARG A 227 38.07 -9.49 7.57
N LYS A 228 38.55 -9.91 6.40
CA LYS A 228 37.96 -9.62 5.09
C LYS A 228 37.22 -10.85 4.57
N PRO A 229 35.89 -10.93 4.69
CA PRO A 229 35.13 -12.02 4.08
C PRO A 229 35.35 -12.05 2.56
N SER A 230 35.34 -13.22 1.98
CA SER A 230 35.33 -13.40 0.52
C SER A 230 33.99 -12.93 -0.06
N LYS A 231 33.99 -12.60 -1.36
CA LYS A 231 32.75 -12.26 -2.08
C LYS A 231 31.71 -13.38 -2.00
N SER A 232 32.13 -14.64 -2.01
CA SER A 232 31.26 -15.81 -1.87
C SER A 232 30.61 -15.88 -0.50
N GLU A 233 31.35 -15.65 0.59
CA GLU A 233 30.78 -15.61 1.94
C GLU A 233 29.73 -14.50 2.08
N VAL A 234 29.99 -13.31 1.49
CA VAL A 234 29.02 -12.21 1.49
C VAL A 234 27.76 -12.57 0.69
N ALA A 235 27.92 -13.14 -0.51
CA ALA A 235 26.80 -13.54 -1.35
C ALA A 235 25.94 -14.63 -0.69
N GLU A 236 26.59 -15.63 -0.07
CA GLU A 236 25.91 -16.69 0.67
C GLU A 236 25.14 -16.12 1.87
N ALA A 237 25.77 -15.28 2.68
CA ALA A 237 25.11 -14.63 3.82
C ALA A 237 23.88 -13.80 3.39
N LEU A 238 24.00 -13.02 2.32
CA LEU A 238 22.88 -12.24 1.75
C LEU A 238 21.73 -13.14 1.28
N SER A 239 22.03 -14.29 0.66
CA SER A 239 21.01 -15.21 0.15
C SER A 239 20.10 -15.75 1.26
N THR A 240 20.60 -15.85 2.50
CA THR A 240 19.83 -16.34 3.65
C THR A 240 18.71 -15.42 4.11
N PHE A 241 18.68 -14.16 3.66
CA PHE A 241 17.62 -13.20 4.01
C PHE A 241 16.38 -13.32 3.10
N LYS A 242 16.47 -14.03 1.96
CA LYS A 242 15.36 -14.13 1.02
C LYS A 242 14.18 -14.92 1.63
N GLY A 243 12.96 -14.43 1.44
CA GLY A 243 11.74 -15.03 1.98
C GLY A 243 11.30 -14.38 3.29
N HIS A 244 10.61 -15.15 4.13
CA HIS A 244 10.10 -14.67 5.41
C HIS A 244 11.22 -14.49 6.43
N LEU A 245 11.31 -13.28 6.98
CA LEU A 245 12.28 -12.90 7.99
C LEU A 245 11.55 -12.35 9.21
N GLU A 246 11.93 -12.84 10.39
CA GLU A 246 11.50 -12.27 11.66
C GLU A 246 12.43 -11.13 12.02
N GLN A 247 11.91 -9.90 11.99
CA GLN A 247 12.67 -8.72 12.39
C GLN A 247 12.12 -8.11 13.66
N MET A 248 13.01 -7.89 14.62
CA MET A 248 12.73 -6.97 15.72
C MET A 248 12.95 -5.53 15.22
N PRO A 249 11.93 -4.65 15.28
CA PRO A 249 12.11 -3.25 14.93
C PRO A 249 13.23 -2.61 15.75
N PRO A 250 14.14 -1.80 15.17
CA PRO A 250 15.19 -1.12 15.94
C PRO A 250 14.61 -0.08 16.91
N MET A 251 15.35 0.22 17.99
CA MET A 251 14.93 1.21 19.00
C MET A 251 14.80 2.60 18.38
N PHE A 252 15.66 2.94 17.42
CA PHE A 252 15.57 4.17 16.65
C PHE A 252 14.64 4.02 15.44
N SER A 253 13.34 3.83 15.69
CA SER A 253 12.31 3.73 14.64
C SER A 253 11.08 4.58 14.93
N ALA A 254 10.30 4.89 13.88
CA ALA A 254 9.06 5.66 13.97
C ALA A 254 7.85 4.84 14.49
N LYS A 255 8.03 3.53 14.71
CA LYS A 255 6.97 2.64 15.23
C LYS A 255 6.50 3.12 16.60
N LYS A 256 5.19 3.04 16.85
CA LYS A 256 4.59 3.40 18.14
C LYS A 256 4.40 2.17 19.02
N ILE A 257 4.75 2.28 20.30
CA ILE A 257 4.36 1.36 21.37
C ILE A 257 3.67 2.20 22.44
N GLU A 258 2.47 1.79 22.84
CA GLU A 258 1.64 2.51 23.84
C GLU A 258 1.47 4.01 23.48
N GLY A 259 1.29 4.31 22.19
CA GLY A 259 1.09 5.68 21.68
C GLY A 259 2.37 6.52 21.52
N LYS A 260 3.51 6.09 22.07
CA LYS A 260 4.81 6.80 21.96
C LYS A 260 5.68 6.18 20.86
N ARG A 261 6.42 7.01 20.11
CA ARG A 261 7.35 6.52 19.07
C ARG A 261 8.63 5.96 19.70
N LEU A 262 9.15 4.84 19.18
CA LEU A 262 10.33 4.17 19.71
C LEU A 262 11.58 5.07 19.74
N TYR A 263 11.81 5.88 18.70
CA TYR A 263 12.96 6.80 18.69
C TYR A 263 12.89 7.85 19.81
N THR A 264 11.68 8.22 20.26
CA THR A 264 11.51 9.17 21.37
C THR A 264 11.97 8.53 22.68
N LEU A 265 11.62 7.26 22.88
CA LEU A 265 12.03 6.47 24.05
C LEU A 265 13.54 6.22 24.04
N ALA A 266 14.09 5.82 22.89
CA ALA A 266 15.52 5.56 22.73
C ALA A 266 16.39 6.80 23.06
N ARG A 267 15.96 8.00 22.63
CA ARG A 267 16.64 9.26 22.95
C ARG A 267 16.60 9.62 24.43
N ASN A 268 15.60 9.12 25.16
CA ASN A 268 15.50 9.29 26.61
C ASN A 268 16.28 8.20 27.39
N GLY A 269 16.99 7.31 26.69
CA GLY A 269 17.67 6.16 27.30
C GLY A 269 16.72 5.04 27.73
N GLU A 270 15.44 5.12 27.37
CA GLU A 270 14.44 4.10 27.69
C GLU A 270 14.47 2.98 26.65
N THR A 271 14.52 1.73 27.11
CA THR A 271 14.39 0.54 26.25
C THR A 271 13.05 -0.13 26.50
N VAL A 272 12.41 -0.60 25.42
CA VAL A 272 11.11 -1.29 25.50
C VAL A 272 11.21 -2.61 24.76
N GLU A 273 10.56 -3.62 25.32
CA GLU A 273 10.41 -4.92 24.68
C GLU A 273 9.59 -4.79 23.38
N ARG A 274 10.13 -5.28 22.27
CA ARG A 274 9.55 -5.11 20.93
C ARG A 274 9.21 -6.48 20.37
N LYS A 275 7.95 -6.71 20.05
CA LYS A 275 7.53 -7.92 19.35
C LYS A 275 8.15 -7.97 17.95
N SER A 276 8.71 -9.12 17.59
CA SER A 276 9.15 -9.43 16.23
C SER A 276 7.98 -9.27 15.27
N GLN A 277 8.29 -8.85 14.05
CA GLN A 277 7.34 -8.78 12.95
C GLN A 277 7.89 -9.57 11.78
N THR A 278 7.06 -10.44 11.23
CA THR A 278 7.33 -11.11 9.97
C THR A 278 7.34 -10.08 8.85
N VAL A 279 8.46 -9.97 8.16
CA VAL A 279 8.61 -9.25 6.90
C VAL A 279 8.96 -10.23 5.81
N ASN A 280 8.78 -9.83 4.56
CA ASN A 280 9.15 -10.66 3.41
C ASN A 280 10.18 -9.96 2.55
N ILE A 281 11.27 -10.63 2.26
CA ILE A 281 12.29 -10.22 1.29
C ILE A 281 11.98 -10.95 -0.02
N PHE A 282 11.36 -10.23 -0.95
CA PHE A 282 11.01 -10.76 -2.26
C PHE A 282 12.27 -11.02 -3.10
N GLU A 283 13.19 -10.05 -3.09
CA GLU A 283 14.44 -10.12 -3.84
C GLU A 283 15.60 -9.57 -3.02
N MET A 284 16.77 -10.20 -3.17
CA MET A 284 18.04 -9.79 -2.56
C MET A 284 19.16 -10.06 -3.57
N THR A 285 19.85 -9.02 -4.00
CA THR A 285 20.90 -9.11 -5.03
C THR A 285 22.16 -8.39 -4.57
N LEU A 286 23.29 -9.09 -4.54
CA LEU A 286 24.60 -8.46 -4.38
C LEU A 286 24.93 -7.66 -5.65
N VAL A 287 25.10 -6.35 -5.50
CA VAL A 287 25.42 -5.43 -6.60
C VAL A 287 26.94 -5.33 -6.79
N SER A 288 27.67 -5.04 -5.71
CA SER A 288 29.13 -5.01 -5.74
C SER A 288 29.72 -5.32 -4.36
N TYR A 289 30.98 -5.73 -4.36
CA TYR A 289 31.75 -5.95 -3.14
C TYR A 289 33.19 -5.48 -3.35
N GLU A 290 33.56 -4.44 -2.61
CA GLU A 290 34.90 -3.87 -2.57
C GLU A 290 35.23 -3.59 -1.11
N TYR A 291 35.93 -4.51 -0.45
CA TYR A 291 36.17 -4.42 1.00
C TYR A 291 36.66 -3.02 1.41
N PRO A 292 36.06 -2.39 2.44
CA PRO A 292 35.08 -2.96 3.38
C PRO A 292 33.61 -2.80 2.97
N LEU A 293 33.31 -2.36 1.75
CA LEU A 293 31.96 -1.99 1.30
C LEU A 293 31.26 -3.12 0.54
N VAL A 294 30.02 -3.39 0.94
CA VAL A 294 29.07 -4.29 0.27
C VAL A 294 27.91 -3.45 -0.24
N LYS A 295 27.60 -3.52 -1.54
CA LYS A 295 26.38 -2.93 -2.10
C LYS A 295 25.40 -4.01 -2.46
N PHE A 296 24.15 -3.89 -2.01
CA PHE A 296 23.09 -4.80 -2.40
C PHE A 296 21.80 -4.06 -2.71
N ARG A 297 20.96 -4.71 -3.52
CA ARG A 297 19.59 -4.29 -3.80
C ARG A 297 18.63 -5.25 -3.11
N VAL A 298 17.63 -4.70 -2.42
CA VAL A 298 16.61 -5.48 -1.70
C VAL A 298 15.22 -4.97 -2.06
N THR A 299 14.33 -5.89 -2.41
CA THR A 299 12.89 -5.61 -2.54
C THR A 299 12.14 -6.34 -1.44
N CYS A 300 11.43 -5.58 -0.60
CA CYS A 300 10.88 -6.09 0.65
C CYS A 300 9.47 -5.57 0.94
N SER A 301 8.77 -6.24 1.84
CA SER A 301 7.47 -5.80 2.35
C SER A 301 7.60 -4.56 3.23
N THR A 302 6.48 -3.88 3.46
CA THR A 302 6.39 -2.80 4.45
C THR A 302 6.82 -3.27 5.83
N GLY A 303 7.49 -2.40 6.58
CA GLY A 303 7.96 -2.69 7.94
C GLY A 303 9.37 -3.27 8.00
N THR A 304 9.98 -3.61 6.86
CA THR A 304 11.37 -4.09 6.80
C THR A 304 12.35 -2.97 7.15
N TYR A 305 13.29 -3.28 8.06
CA TYR A 305 14.37 -2.39 8.43
C TYR A 305 15.67 -2.85 7.76
N VAL A 306 16.08 -2.13 6.71
CA VAL A 306 17.34 -2.42 5.99
C VAL A 306 18.57 -2.26 6.89
N ARG A 307 18.50 -1.37 7.90
CA ARG A 307 19.52 -1.26 8.95
C ARG A 307 19.68 -2.56 9.77
N SER A 308 18.59 -3.24 10.09
CA SER A 308 18.66 -4.55 10.76
C SER A 308 19.29 -5.61 9.86
N ILE A 309 18.97 -5.62 8.55
CA ILE A 309 19.62 -6.51 7.59
C ILE A 309 21.14 -6.26 7.55
N ALA A 310 21.57 -5.00 7.54
CA ALA A 310 22.98 -4.64 7.57
C ALA A 310 23.67 -5.18 8.83
N HIS A 311 23.08 -4.97 10.02
CA HIS A 311 23.61 -5.49 11.27
C HIS A 311 23.69 -7.02 11.28
N GLU A 312 22.61 -7.70 10.92
CA GLU A 312 22.53 -9.17 10.88
C GLU A 312 23.50 -9.78 9.85
N LEU A 313 23.76 -9.10 8.73
CA LEU A 313 24.79 -9.50 7.77
C LEU A 313 26.17 -9.50 8.43
N GLY A 314 26.48 -8.46 9.21
CA GLY A 314 27.72 -8.37 9.97
C GLY A 314 27.89 -9.47 11.02
N GLU A 315 26.81 -9.81 11.72
CA GLU A 315 26.76 -10.90 12.70
C GLU A 315 26.96 -12.26 12.03
N LYS A 316 26.26 -12.56 10.93
CA LYS A 316 26.40 -13.80 10.15
C LYS A 316 27.83 -13.99 9.63
N LEU A 317 28.47 -12.91 9.21
CA LEU A 317 29.86 -12.92 8.76
C LEU A 317 30.87 -12.93 9.92
N GLY A 318 30.45 -12.66 11.16
CA GLY A 318 31.33 -12.58 12.33
C GLY A 318 32.30 -11.40 12.29
N VAL A 319 31.97 -10.33 11.58
CA VAL A 319 32.84 -9.14 11.41
C VAL A 319 32.19 -7.84 11.85
N GLY A 320 30.90 -7.84 12.16
CA GLY A 320 30.12 -6.63 12.38
C GLY A 320 29.90 -5.85 11.08
N ALA A 321 28.80 -5.09 11.03
CA ALA A 321 28.50 -4.23 9.91
C ALA A 321 27.60 -3.05 10.30
N VAL A 322 27.71 -1.95 9.56
CA VAL A 322 26.82 -0.79 9.65
C VAL A 322 26.29 -0.39 8.28
N LEU A 323 25.06 0.11 8.22
CA LEU A 323 24.54 0.76 7.03
C LEU A 323 25.20 2.13 6.84
N SER A 324 25.97 2.29 5.76
CA SER A 324 26.63 3.56 5.41
C SER A 324 25.74 4.43 4.52
N GLU A 325 25.06 3.83 3.55
CA GLU A 325 24.15 4.52 2.65
C GLU A 325 22.87 3.72 2.41
N LEU A 326 21.76 4.44 2.21
CA LEU A 326 20.48 3.84 1.87
C LEU A 326 19.74 4.73 0.88
N ARG A 327 19.28 4.16 -0.23
CA ARG A 327 18.41 4.84 -1.18
C ARG A 327 17.18 4.00 -1.46
N ARG A 328 15.98 4.54 -1.24
CA ARG A 328 14.74 3.91 -1.70
C ARG A 328 14.53 4.26 -3.17
N THR A 329 14.71 3.29 -4.05
CA THR A 329 14.62 3.49 -5.50
C THR A 329 13.22 3.26 -6.03
N ALA A 330 12.36 2.50 -5.33
CA ALA A 330 10.98 2.30 -5.75
C ALA A 330 10.00 2.02 -4.60
N ILE A 331 8.73 2.33 -4.85
CA ILE A 331 7.56 1.86 -4.10
C ILE A 331 6.58 1.27 -5.13
N GLY A 332 6.49 -0.05 -5.23
CA GLY A 332 5.72 -0.71 -6.28
C GLY A 332 6.17 -0.26 -7.67
N PRO A 333 5.25 0.19 -8.55
CA PRO A 333 5.60 0.65 -9.91
C PRO A 333 6.15 2.08 -9.96
N PHE A 334 6.23 2.79 -8.82
CA PHE A 334 6.72 4.16 -8.76
C PHE A 334 8.21 4.16 -8.44
N SER A 335 9.01 4.80 -9.29
CA SER A 335 10.47 4.86 -9.13
C SER A 335 10.95 6.23 -8.68
N SER A 336 12.14 6.29 -8.07
CA SER A 336 12.82 7.55 -7.73
C SER A 336 13.21 8.36 -8.96
N GLU A 337 13.26 7.75 -10.15
CA GLU A 337 13.57 8.45 -11.41
C GLU A 337 12.40 9.33 -11.88
N GLN A 338 11.18 8.99 -11.47
CA GLN A 338 9.98 9.79 -11.69
C GLN A 338 9.81 10.89 -10.61
N ALA A 339 10.69 10.90 -9.61
CA ALA A 339 10.57 11.80 -8.47
C ALA A 339 11.30 13.11 -8.74
N HIS A 340 10.77 14.19 -8.18
CA HIS A 340 11.35 15.52 -8.28
C HIS A 340 12.15 15.85 -7.03
N SER A 341 13.23 16.62 -7.15
CA SER A 341 13.79 17.24 -5.95
C SER A 341 12.76 18.24 -5.42
N VAL A 342 12.77 18.48 -4.10
CA VAL A 342 11.85 19.47 -3.52
C VAL A 342 12.10 20.88 -4.10
N ALA A 343 13.34 21.17 -4.48
CA ALA A 343 13.72 22.45 -5.05
C ALA A 343 13.15 22.68 -6.46
N ASP A 344 12.82 21.61 -7.19
CA ASP A 344 12.26 21.68 -8.54
C ASP A 344 10.74 21.90 -8.53
N ILE A 345 10.09 21.81 -7.36
CA ILE A 345 8.65 22.04 -7.23
C ILE A 345 8.38 23.55 -7.19
N LEU A 346 7.64 24.03 -8.18
CA LEU A 346 7.29 25.45 -8.29
C LEU A 346 5.93 25.75 -7.66
N PRO A 347 5.76 26.88 -6.93
CA PRO A 347 4.49 27.26 -6.30
C PRO A 347 3.29 27.31 -7.25
N ASP A 348 3.51 27.73 -8.50
CA ASP A 348 2.42 27.96 -9.45
C ASP A 348 2.07 26.71 -10.29
N SER A 349 2.94 25.70 -10.33
CA SER A 349 2.77 24.52 -11.21
C SER A 349 2.95 23.17 -10.52
N TRP A 350 3.08 23.11 -9.19
CA TRP A 350 3.25 21.83 -8.47
C TRP A 350 2.11 20.82 -8.71
N ARG A 351 0.91 21.27 -9.13
CA ARG A 351 -0.21 20.37 -9.46
C ARG A 351 0.07 19.53 -10.71
N GLU A 352 0.91 20.03 -11.62
CA GLU A 352 1.28 19.36 -12.86
C GLU A 352 2.29 18.23 -12.63
N THR A 353 3.04 18.28 -11.52
CA THR A 353 4.01 17.24 -11.12
C THR A 353 3.39 16.15 -10.25
N GLY A 354 2.11 16.28 -9.93
CA GLY A 354 1.35 15.32 -9.13
C GLY A 354 1.02 14.04 -9.87
N VAL A 355 1.21 12.90 -9.21
CA VAL A 355 0.62 11.63 -9.61
C VAL A 355 -0.89 11.69 -9.34
N PRO A 356 -1.74 11.51 -10.36
CA PRO A 356 -3.19 11.51 -10.18
C PRO A 356 -3.65 10.36 -9.27
N ILE A 357 -4.65 10.62 -8.42
CA ILE A 357 -5.21 9.62 -7.50
C ILE A 357 -5.69 8.36 -8.24
N LEU A 358 -6.38 8.52 -9.37
CA LEU A 358 -6.86 7.39 -10.17
C LEU A 358 -5.72 6.57 -10.75
N TYR A 359 -4.60 7.20 -11.11
CA TYR A 359 -3.42 6.47 -11.59
C TYR A 359 -2.82 5.62 -10.46
N ALA A 360 -2.66 6.21 -9.26
CA ALA A 360 -2.19 5.47 -8.08
C ALA A 360 -3.13 4.32 -7.68
N LEU A 361 -4.44 4.54 -7.76
CA LEU A 361 -5.45 3.52 -7.47
C LEU A 361 -5.40 2.36 -8.47
N ASN A 362 -5.30 2.65 -9.77
CA ASN A 362 -5.22 1.61 -10.81
C ASN A 362 -3.92 0.81 -10.71
N ALA A 363 -2.80 1.48 -10.44
CA ALA A 363 -1.52 0.83 -10.17
C ALA A 363 -1.62 -0.13 -8.97
N LEU A 364 -2.35 0.27 -7.93
CA LEU A 364 -2.57 -0.56 -6.76
C LEU A 364 -3.47 -1.77 -7.05
N ILE A 365 -4.56 -1.57 -7.81
CA ILE A 365 -5.42 -2.66 -8.25
C ILE A 365 -4.61 -3.69 -9.05
N SER A 366 -3.84 -3.21 -10.03
CA SER A 366 -3.01 -4.06 -10.91
C SER A 366 -1.99 -4.86 -10.10
N TYR A 367 -1.39 -4.26 -9.06
CA TYR A 367 -0.45 -4.95 -8.18
C TYR A 367 -1.13 -6.00 -7.29
N LEU A 368 -2.29 -5.69 -6.71
CA LEU A 368 -2.98 -6.59 -5.78
C LEU A 368 -3.74 -7.72 -6.49
N PHE A 369 -4.17 -7.49 -7.72
CA PHE A 369 -4.96 -8.41 -8.53
C PHE A 369 -4.43 -8.50 -9.97
N PRO A 370 -3.20 -8.98 -10.18
CA PRO A 370 -2.57 -9.00 -11.51
C PRO A 370 -3.28 -9.91 -12.53
N GLU A 371 -4.10 -10.84 -12.06
CA GLU A 371 -4.88 -11.79 -12.87
C GLU A 371 -6.30 -11.28 -13.22
N MET A 372 -6.68 -10.10 -12.70
CA MET A 372 -8.00 -9.49 -12.87
C MET A 372 -7.90 -8.27 -13.77
#